data_AF-A0A538LLW1-F1
#
_entry.id   AF-A0A538LLW1-F1
#
_cell.length_a   1.000
_cell.length_b   1.000
_cell.length_c   1.000
_cell.angle_alpha   90.00
_cell.angle_beta   90.00
_cell.angle_gamma   90.00
#
_symmetry.space_group_name_H-M   'P 1'
#
loop_
_entity.id
_entity.type
_entity.pdbx_description
1 polymer ?
#
loop_
_entity_poly.entity_id
_entity_poly.type
_entity_poly.pdbx_seq_one_letter_code
_entity_poly.pdbx_strand_id
1 'polypeptide(L)'
;MAQSPPRTLSRLSEIAQVMVRHGFGYFFEAHRLTDLIPGRRAMELEAMSPSARGQHLREVLEELGPTFVKFGQLLSTRPDIVPPDIIAELRPLQDDVRPFPFEQAERVIEEELGNSIERLFVDFDPMPVAAASIGQVHRATLPNGRPVAVKVQRPDAARQIEADLVLLYQAAKLVRGRVRAADPAGARLPPGGPQRADLPPQLRRRPARARAEGVLDVHAYPRADARMAARHAARRRGHARPHARGAA
;
A
#
# COMPACT_ATOMS: atom_id res chain seq x y z
N MET A 1 6.04 20.90 -12.06
CA MET A 1 4.97 20.38 -12.94
C MET A 1 3.94 19.71 -12.04
N ALA A 2 2.86 20.41 -11.69
CA ALA A 2 1.79 19.90 -10.84
C ALA A 2 0.57 19.62 -11.73
N GLN A 3 0.35 18.36 -12.09
CA GLN A 3 -0.85 17.94 -12.80
C GLN A 3 -1.31 16.59 -12.27
N SER A 4 -2.41 16.56 -11.52
CA SER A 4 -3.43 15.49 -11.52
C SER A 4 -4.78 15.92 -10.86
N PRO A 5 -5.36 17.10 -11.19
CA PRO A 5 -6.57 17.58 -10.53
C PRO A 5 -7.84 16.69 -10.66
N PRO A 6 -8.19 16.08 -11.82
CA PRO A 6 -9.47 15.37 -11.92
C PRO A 6 -9.52 14.08 -11.10
N ARG A 7 -8.37 13.45 -10.83
CA ARG A 7 -8.29 12.16 -10.14
C ARG A 7 -8.27 12.29 -8.62
N THR A 8 -7.65 13.35 -8.10
CA THR A 8 -7.70 13.69 -6.67
C THR A 8 -9.12 13.99 -6.21
N LEU A 9 -9.93 14.63 -7.05
CA LEU A 9 -11.36 14.88 -6.78
C LEU A 9 -12.17 13.57 -6.73
N SER A 10 -11.93 12.67 -7.69
CA SER A 10 -12.55 11.33 -7.66
C SER A 10 -12.19 10.56 -6.39
N ARG A 11 -10.93 10.61 -5.97
CA ARG A 11 -10.47 9.94 -4.75
C ARG A 11 -11.04 10.57 -3.47
N LEU A 12 -11.16 11.90 -3.43
CA LEU A 12 -11.79 12.60 -2.31
C LEU A 12 -13.27 12.21 -2.15
N SER A 13 -13.99 12.13 -3.27
CA SER A 13 -15.39 11.67 -3.32
C SER A 13 -15.53 10.23 -2.83
N GLU A 14 -14.63 9.33 -3.27
CA GLU A 14 -14.58 7.95 -2.79
C GLU A 14 -14.34 7.90 -1.27
N ILE A 15 -13.35 8.65 -0.76
CA ILE A 15 -13.08 8.72 0.68
C ILE A 15 -14.33 9.19 1.45
N ALA A 16 -15.01 10.24 0.97
CA ALA A 16 -16.23 10.73 1.60
C ALA A 16 -17.35 9.68 1.60
N GLN A 17 -17.51 8.94 0.50
CA GLN A 17 -18.53 7.89 0.39
C GLN A 17 -18.26 6.72 1.35
N VAL A 18 -17.00 6.27 1.49
CA VAL A 18 -16.64 5.22 2.45
C VAL A 18 -16.88 5.68 3.88
N MET A 19 -16.46 6.90 4.23
CA MET A 19 -16.72 7.48 5.55
C MET A 19 -18.22 7.48 5.90
N VAL A 20 -19.08 7.89 4.95
CA VAL A 20 -20.54 7.88 5.14
C VAL A 20 -21.07 6.46 5.32
N ARG A 21 -20.63 5.49 4.50
CA ARG A 21 -21.08 4.10 4.57
C ARG A 21 -20.81 3.45 5.93
N HIS A 22 -19.70 3.83 6.58
CA HIS A 22 -19.34 3.35 7.91
C HIS A 22 -19.82 4.28 9.04
N GLY A 23 -20.84 5.12 8.81
CA GLY A 23 -21.50 5.87 9.89
C GLY A 23 -20.84 7.20 10.28
N PHE A 24 -19.84 7.67 9.54
CA PHE A 24 -19.25 9.00 9.76
C PHE A 24 -19.97 10.13 9.00
N GLY A 25 -21.23 9.92 8.58
CA GLY A 25 -22.04 10.94 7.93
C GLY A 25 -22.20 12.22 8.76
N TYR A 26 -22.33 12.07 10.09
CA TYR A 26 -22.50 13.19 11.03
C TYR A 26 -21.34 14.18 10.99
N PHE A 27 -20.12 13.71 10.70
CA PHE A 27 -18.95 14.55 10.63
C PHE A 27 -19.06 15.58 9.50
N PHE A 28 -19.65 15.18 8.37
CA PHE A 28 -19.83 16.08 7.23
C PHE A 28 -20.92 17.13 7.49
N GLU A 29 -21.99 16.75 8.17
CA GLU A 29 -23.04 17.69 8.56
C GLU A 29 -22.53 18.71 9.59
N ALA A 30 -21.86 18.22 10.65
CA ALA A 30 -21.31 19.04 11.72
C ALA A 30 -20.29 20.08 11.21
N HIS A 31 -19.54 19.74 10.15
CA HIS A 31 -18.51 20.62 9.57
C HIS A 31 -18.93 21.30 8.26
N ARG A 32 -20.21 21.20 7.85
CA ARG A 32 -20.73 21.79 6.60
C ARG A 32 -19.96 21.36 5.34
N LEU A 33 -19.58 20.09 5.28
CA LEU A 33 -18.82 19.47 4.18
C LEU A 33 -19.69 18.54 3.31
N THR A 34 -21.01 18.72 3.33
CA THR A 34 -21.98 17.85 2.64
C THR A 34 -21.82 17.81 1.12
N ASP A 35 -21.19 18.82 0.53
CA ASP A 35 -20.96 18.90 -0.92
C ASP A 35 -19.90 17.90 -1.43
N LEU A 36 -19.17 17.24 -0.51
CA LEU A 36 -18.21 16.19 -0.84
C LEU A 36 -18.85 14.79 -0.98
N ILE A 37 -20.13 14.64 -0.62
CA ILE A 37 -20.84 13.35 -0.62
C ILE A 37 -21.70 13.24 -1.91
N PRO A 38 -21.42 12.28 -2.81
CA PRO A 38 -22.25 12.06 -3.99
C PRO A 38 -23.62 11.48 -3.62
N GLY A 39 -24.70 12.02 -4.21
CA GLY A 39 -26.02 11.38 -4.16
C GLY A 39 -26.74 11.50 -2.81
N ARG A 40 -27.05 12.74 -2.39
CA ARG A 40 -27.83 13.06 -1.18
C ARG A 40 -29.06 12.15 -1.04
N ARG A 41 -28.99 11.22 -0.10
CA ARG A 41 -30.14 10.81 0.72
C ARG A 41 -29.67 10.95 2.16
N ALA A 42 -30.31 11.85 2.88
CA ALA A 42 -30.13 12.02 4.31
C ALA A 42 -30.32 10.64 4.96
N MET A 43 -29.23 10.03 5.39
CA MET A 43 -29.28 8.83 6.21
C MET A 43 -29.52 9.30 7.64
N GLU A 44 -30.54 8.72 8.26
CA GLU A 44 -30.92 8.95 9.65
C GLU A 44 -29.68 8.75 10.54
N LEU A 45 -29.18 9.85 11.10
CA LEU A 45 -27.93 9.88 11.85
C LEU A 45 -28.17 9.37 13.27
N GLU A 46 -28.15 8.06 13.44
CA GLU A 46 -28.03 7.50 14.79
C GLU A 46 -26.61 7.75 15.32
N ALA A 47 -26.52 8.43 16.46
CA ALA A 47 -25.26 8.66 17.15
C ALA A 47 -24.63 7.31 17.53
N MET A 48 -23.46 7.03 16.97
CA MET A 48 -22.77 5.76 17.19
C MET A 48 -22.34 5.59 18.65
N SER A 49 -22.58 4.40 19.20
CA SER A 49 -22.02 4.01 20.51
C SER A 49 -20.49 4.13 20.51
N PRO A 50 -19.86 4.55 21.63
CA PRO A 50 -18.41 4.56 21.78
C PRO A 50 -17.74 3.21 21.49
N SER A 51 -18.43 2.07 21.67
CA SER A 51 -17.86 0.75 21.31
C SER A 51 -17.83 0.50 19.80
N ALA A 52 -18.70 1.16 19.02
CA ALA A 52 -18.78 0.98 17.57
C ALA A 52 -17.81 1.89 16.80
N ARG A 53 -17.42 3.05 17.37
CA ARG A 53 -16.61 4.05 16.66
C ARG A 53 -15.22 3.54 16.25
N GLY A 54 -14.57 2.75 17.12
CA GLY A 54 -13.25 2.20 16.85
C GLY A 54 -13.29 1.14 15.75
N GLN A 55 -14.27 0.24 15.82
CA GLN A 55 -14.50 -0.79 14.82
C GLN A 55 -14.79 -0.19 13.45
N HIS A 56 -15.72 0.77 13.38
CA HIS A 56 -16.07 1.43 12.11
C HIS A 56 -14.88 2.22 11.55
N LEU A 57 -14.06 2.86 12.41
CA LEU A 57 -12.84 3.50 11.95
C LEU A 57 -11.87 2.48 11.35
N ARG A 58 -11.67 1.32 11.99
CA ARG A 58 -10.85 0.24 11.43
C ARG A 58 -11.35 -0.16 10.05
N GLU A 59 -12.65 -0.44 9.91
CA GLU A 59 -13.26 -0.87 8.66
C GLU A 59 -13.11 0.18 7.55
N VAL A 60 -13.30 1.47 7.87
CA VAL A 60 -13.00 2.58 6.94
C VAL A 60 -11.56 2.50 6.46
N LEU A 61 -10.59 2.36 7.37
CA LEU A 61 -9.17 2.36 7.01
C LEU A 61 -8.80 1.14 6.17
N GLU A 62 -9.40 -0.02 6.43
CA GLU A 62 -9.27 -1.24 5.62
C GLU A 62 -9.83 -1.03 4.21
N GLU A 63 -11.06 -0.48 4.09
CA GLU A 63 -11.71 -0.28 2.80
C GLU A 63 -11.01 0.80 1.97
N LEU A 64 -10.55 1.89 2.60
CA LEU A 64 -9.78 2.93 1.92
C LEU A 64 -8.40 2.45 1.44
N GLY A 65 -7.91 1.32 1.95
CA GLY A 65 -6.75 0.62 1.42
C GLY A 65 -5.41 1.05 2.04
N PRO A 66 -4.28 0.75 1.36
CA PRO A 66 -2.98 0.58 2.00
C PRO A 66 -2.43 1.82 2.70
N THR A 67 -2.70 3.03 2.18
CA THR A 67 -2.26 4.28 2.81
C THR A 67 -2.94 4.46 4.17
N PHE A 68 -4.25 4.21 4.22
CA PHE A 68 -5.08 4.41 5.40
C PHE A 68 -4.88 3.29 6.43
N VAL A 69 -4.70 2.04 6.00
CA VAL A 69 -4.26 0.95 6.89
C VAL A 69 -2.94 1.30 7.58
N LYS A 70 -1.93 1.76 6.83
CA LYS A 70 -0.64 2.20 7.41
C LYS A 70 -0.80 3.40 8.35
N PHE A 71 -1.72 4.32 8.03
CA PHE A 71 -2.04 5.44 8.90
C PHE A 71 -2.69 4.98 10.22
N GLY A 72 -3.62 4.02 10.16
CA GLY A 72 -4.22 3.38 11.33
C GLY A 72 -3.19 2.66 12.21
N GLN A 73 -2.26 1.91 11.58
CA GLN A 73 -1.14 1.28 12.28
C GLN A 73 -0.31 2.33 13.03
N LEU A 74 0.06 3.44 12.38
CA LEU A 74 0.78 4.53 13.03
C LEU A 74 -0.01 5.13 14.21
N LEU A 75 -1.30 5.40 14.02
CA LEU A 75 -2.19 5.94 15.04
C LEU A 75 -2.34 5.02 16.26
N SER A 76 -2.40 3.70 16.05
CA SER A 76 -2.49 2.70 17.13
C SER A 76 -1.30 2.74 18.09
N THR A 77 -0.18 3.35 17.70
CA THR A 77 1.02 3.51 18.54
C THR A 77 1.04 4.83 19.32
N ARG A 78 0.02 5.68 19.19
CA ARG A 78 -0.04 7.04 19.74
C ARG A 78 -1.17 7.21 20.78
N PRO A 79 -1.02 6.67 22.00
CA PRO A 79 -1.99 6.83 23.08
C PRO A 79 -2.17 8.26 23.56
N ASP A 80 -1.25 9.16 23.19
CA ASP A 80 -1.35 10.60 23.43
C ASP A 80 -2.30 11.32 22.45
N ILE A 81 -2.70 10.67 21.36
CA ILE A 81 -3.57 11.24 20.32
C ILE A 81 -4.90 10.48 20.21
N VAL A 82 -4.86 9.16 20.42
CA VAL A 82 -6.00 8.27 20.15
C VAL A 82 -6.49 7.63 21.45
N PRO A 83 -7.81 7.69 21.74
CA PRO A 83 -8.39 7.02 22.91
C PRO A 83 -8.12 5.50 22.96
N PRO A 84 -7.98 4.90 24.16
CA PRO A 84 -7.65 3.48 24.31
C PRO A 84 -8.62 2.51 23.62
N ASP A 85 -9.91 2.84 23.59
CA ASP A 85 -10.95 2.04 22.92
C ASP A 85 -10.72 1.96 21.40
N ILE A 86 -10.31 3.06 20.77
CA ILE A 86 -9.98 3.08 19.34
C ILE A 86 -8.64 2.37 19.10
N ILE A 87 -7.64 2.53 19.97
CA ILE A 87 -6.35 1.83 19.83
C ILE A 87 -6.55 0.31 19.84
N ALA A 88 -7.41 -0.20 20.72
CA ALA A 88 -7.72 -1.62 20.77
C ALA A 88 -8.26 -2.13 19.43
N GLU A 89 -9.17 -1.39 18.81
CA GLU A 89 -9.75 -1.71 17.51
C GLU A 89 -8.78 -1.52 16.33
N LEU A 90 -7.76 -0.67 16.44
CA LEU A 90 -6.76 -0.49 15.38
C LEU A 90 -5.62 -1.52 15.43
N ARG A 91 -5.44 -2.26 16.54
CA ARG A 91 -4.39 -3.29 16.66
C ARG A 91 -4.50 -4.39 15.59
N PRO A 92 -5.68 -4.94 15.27
CA PRO A 92 -5.82 -5.96 14.23
C PRO A 92 -5.40 -5.49 12.82
N LEU A 93 -5.28 -4.18 12.56
CA LEU A 93 -4.71 -3.69 11.29
C LEU A 93 -3.25 -4.11 11.09
N GLN A 94 -2.58 -4.57 12.14
CA GLN A 94 -1.21 -5.07 12.10
C GLN A 94 -1.15 -6.54 11.65
N ASP A 95 -2.28 -7.25 11.62
CA ASP A 95 -2.38 -8.65 11.23
C ASP A 95 -2.38 -8.83 9.70
N ASP A 96 -2.17 -10.08 9.25
CA ASP A 96 -1.84 -10.43 7.87
C ASP A 96 -2.87 -9.93 6.84
N VAL A 97 -2.36 -9.28 5.79
CA VAL A 97 -3.20 -8.77 4.71
C VAL A 97 -3.55 -9.91 3.76
N ARG A 98 -4.81 -10.05 3.38
CA ARG A 98 -5.21 -11.06 2.38
C ARG A 98 -4.47 -10.86 1.04
N PRO A 99 -3.89 -11.93 0.47
CA PRO A 99 -3.31 -11.87 -0.87
C PRO A 99 -4.37 -11.50 -1.91
N PHE A 100 -3.92 -10.92 -3.01
CA PHE A 100 -4.76 -10.68 -4.18
C PHE A 100 -4.69 -11.88 -5.15
N PRO A 101 -5.69 -12.04 -6.03
CA PRO A 101 -5.74 -13.17 -6.96
C PRO A 101 -4.47 -13.29 -7.79
N PHE A 102 -4.01 -14.52 -8.03
CA PHE A 102 -2.75 -14.79 -8.73
C PHE A 102 -2.76 -14.22 -10.16
N GLU A 103 -3.90 -14.20 -10.84
CA GLU A 103 -4.08 -13.65 -12.19
C GLU A 103 -3.78 -12.14 -12.26
N GLN A 104 -3.91 -11.43 -11.15
CA GLN A 104 -3.46 -10.04 -11.05
C GLN A 104 -1.94 -9.97 -10.86
N ALA A 105 -1.35 -10.88 -10.08
CA ALA A 105 0.08 -10.92 -9.85
C ALA A 105 0.84 -11.29 -11.13
N GLU A 106 0.34 -12.30 -11.83
CA GLU A 106 0.83 -12.76 -13.13
C GLU A 106 0.89 -11.60 -14.13
N ARG A 107 -0.23 -10.89 -14.33
CA ARG A 107 -0.25 -9.72 -15.22
C ARG A 107 0.78 -8.67 -14.86
N VAL A 108 0.92 -8.31 -13.57
CA VAL A 108 1.94 -7.34 -13.13
C VAL A 108 3.36 -7.84 -13.45
N ILE A 109 3.66 -9.11 -13.16
CA ILE A 109 4.97 -9.71 -13.44
C ILE A 109 5.27 -9.66 -14.94
N GLU A 110 4.33 -10.08 -15.78
CA GLU A 110 4.54 -10.16 -17.22
C GLU A 110 4.64 -8.79 -17.88
N GLU A 111 3.82 -7.82 -17.45
CA GLU A 111 3.85 -6.46 -17.96
C GLU A 111 5.15 -5.72 -17.59
N GLU A 112 5.62 -5.87 -16.35
CA GLU A 112 6.83 -5.16 -15.88
C GLU A 112 8.12 -5.82 -16.38
N LEU A 113 8.16 -7.16 -16.46
CA LEU A 113 9.35 -7.90 -16.92
C LEU A 113 9.33 -8.21 -18.42
N GLY A 114 8.20 -8.00 -19.11
CA GLY A 114 8.06 -8.07 -20.55
C GLY A 114 8.13 -9.48 -21.14
N ASN A 115 7.80 -10.52 -20.37
CA ASN A 115 7.81 -11.91 -20.81
C ASN A 115 6.92 -12.76 -19.90
N SER A 116 6.52 -13.96 -20.35
CA SER A 116 5.66 -14.82 -19.55
C SER A 116 6.40 -15.47 -18.36
N ILE A 117 5.67 -15.79 -17.29
CA ILE A 117 6.25 -16.41 -16.07
C ILE A 117 7.04 -17.68 -16.41
N GLU A 118 6.53 -18.52 -17.31
CA GLU A 118 7.19 -19.80 -17.69
C GLU A 118 8.50 -19.58 -18.45
N ARG A 119 8.70 -18.39 -19.01
CA ARG A 119 9.96 -18.02 -19.68
C ARG A 119 10.94 -17.35 -18.73
N LEU A 120 10.43 -16.68 -17.70
CA LEU A 120 11.23 -15.96 -16.71
C LEU A 120 11.76 -16.89 -15.62
N PHE A 121 11.01 -17.93 -15.25
CA PHE A 121 11.30 -18.83 -14.15
C PHE A 121 11.23 -20.30 -14.58
N VAL A 122 12.03 -21.15 -13.94
CA VAL A 122 11.99 -22.61 -14.11
C VAL A 122 10.87 -23.23 -13.30
N ASP A 123 10.57 -22.61 -12.15
CA ASP A 123 9.51 -22.98 -11.23
C ASP A 123 8.99 -21.70 -10.59
N PHE A 124 7.68 -21.59 -10.41
CA PHE A 124 7.01 -20.44 -9.80
C PHE A 124 5.79 -20.94 -9.03
N ASP A 125 5.72 -20.59 -7.74
CA ASP A 125 4.60 -20.96 -6.89
C ASP A 125 3.47 -19.91 -6.99
N PRO A 126 2.30 -20.26 -7.54
CA PRO A 126 1.17 -19.32 -7.63
C PRO A 126 0.60 -18.97 -6.24
N MET A 127 0.87 -19.76 -5.20
CA MET A 127 0.49 -19.43 -3.84
C MET A 127 1.53 -18.47 -3.23
N PRO A 128 1.12 -17.27 -2.76
CA PRO A 128 2.05 -16.36 -2.12
C PRO A 128 2.50 -16.90 -0.76
N VAL A 129 3.80 -16.79 -0.47
CA VAL A 129 4.39 -17.13 0.83
C VAL A 129 4.14 -16.06 1.90
N ALA A 130 3.82 -14.84 1.47
CA ALA A 130 3.47 -13.73 2.34
C ALA A 130 2.67 -12.67 1.56
N ALA A 131 1.79 -11.96 2.26
CA ALA A 131 1.08 -10.80 1.73
C ALA A 131 1.19 -9.62 2.70
N ALA A 132 1.24 -8.43 2.13
CA ALA A 132 1.36 -7.18 2.85
C ALA A 132 0.48 -6.13 2.17
N SER A 133 0.29 -4.97 2.83
CA SER A 133 -0.63 -3.95 2.34
C SER A 133 -0.34 -3.46 0.91
N ILE A 134 0.93 -3.46 0.48
CA ILE A 134 1.36 -2.95 -0.84
C ILE A 134 1.58 -4.05 -1.86
N GLY A 135 1.59 -5.33 -1.47
CA GLY A 135 1.94 -6.40 -2.40
C GLY A 135 2.02 -7.77 -1.75
N GLN A 136 2.37 -8.78 -2.54
CA GLN A 136 2.56 -10.15 -2.06
C GLN A 136 3.87 -10.73 -2.59
N VAL A 137 4.32 -11.81 -1.97
CA VAL A 137 5.61 -12.43 -2.25
C VAL A 137 5.38 -13.87 -2.67
N HIS A 138 5.96 -14.27 -3.80
CA HIS A 138 5.92 -15.62 -4.33
C HIS A 138 7.30 -16.26 -4.29
N ARG A 139 7.32 -17.59 -4.20
CA ARG A 139 8.56 -18.36 -4.37
C ARG A 139 8.76 -18.69 -5.84
N ALA A 140 9.98 -18.54 -6.34
CA ALA A 140 10.31 -18.95 -7.70
C ALA A 140 11.77 -19.41 -7.81
N THR A 141 12.11 -20.03 -8.94
CA THR A 141 13.47 -20.45 -9.27
C THR A 141 13.87 -19.89 -10.63
N LEU A 142 15.01 -19.21 -10.70
CA LEU A 142 15.52 -18.63 -11.94
C LEU A 142 16.10 -19.71 -12.88
N PRO A 143 16.28 -19.41 -14.18
CA PRO A 143 16.89 -20.32 -15.17
C PRO A 143 18.29 -20.82 -14.84
N ASN A 144 19.02 -20.12 -13.97
CA ASN A 144 20.34 -20.53 -13.47
C ASN A 144 20.26 -21.43 -12.22
N GLY A 145 19.07 -21.88 -11.83
CA GLY A 145 18.82 -22.73 -10.66
C GLY A 145 18.76 -21.99 -9.33
N ARG A 146 18.91 -20.66 -9.31
CA ARG A 146 18.89 -19.88 -8.07
C ARG A 146 17.45 -19.66 -7.56
N PRO A 147 17.12 -20.05 -6.32
CA PRO A 147 15.84 -19.73 -5.71
C PRO A 147 15.73 -18.23 -5.43
N VAL A 148 14.55 -17.66 -5.66
CA VAL A 148 14.24 -16.25 -5.43
C VAL A 148 12.86 -16.05 -4.81
N ALA A 149 12.70 -14.95 -4.09
CA ALA A 149 11.42 -14.43 -3.65
C ALA A 149 10.99 -13.29 -4.58
N VAL A 150 9.87 -13.47 -5.30
CA VAL A 150 9.33 -12.51 -6.26
C VAL A 150 8.29 -11.65 -5.55
N LYS A 151 8.61 -10.37 -5.34
CA LYS A 151 7.71 -9.41 -4.70
C LYS A 151 6.90 -8.69 -5.78
N VAL A 152 5.59 -8.84 -5.70
CA VAL A 152 4.65 -8.26 -6.66
C VAL A 152 3.84 -7.17 -5.98
N GLN A 153 3.88 -5.96 -6.51
CA GLN A 153 3.07 -4.85 -6.00
C GLN A 153 1.60 -5.09 -6.38
N ARG A 154 0.68 -4.77 -5.46
CA ARG A 154 -0.76 -4.80 -5.73
C ARG A 154 -1.06 -3.83 -6.88
N PRO A 155 -1.84 -4.24 -7.90
CA PRO A 155 -2.25 -3.34 -8.98
C PRO A 155 -2.85 -2.05 -8.42
N ASP A 156 -2.55 -0.93 -9.07
CA ASP A 156 -3.06 0.42 -8.73
C ASP A 156 -2.65 1.01 -7.39
N ALA A 157 -1.96 0.25 -6.54
CA ALA A 157 -1.51 0.73 -5.23
C ALA A 157 -0.64 1.99 -5.33
N ALA A 158 0.31 2.05 -6.27
CA ALA A 158 1.16 3.23 -6.44
C ALA A 158 0.36 4.51 -6.74
N ARG A 159 -0.62 4.42 -7.66
CA ARG A 159 -1.46 5.56 -8.07
C ARG A 159 -2.39 6.01 -6.95
N GLN A 160 -3.00 5.05 -6.26
CA GLN A 160 -3.88 5.32 -5.11
C GLN A 160 -3.09 5.95 -3.96
N ILE A 161 -1.91 5.41 -3.62
CA ILE A 161 -1.04 5.95 -2.57
C ILE A 161 -0.63 7.38 -2.88
N GLU A 162 -0.28 7.70 -4.14
CA GLU A 162 0.07 9.07 -4.52
C GLU A 162 -1.11 10.04 -4.28
N ALA A 163 -2.31 9.68 -4.73
CA ALA A 163 -3.51 10.50 -4.51
C ALA A 163 -3.84 10.66 -3.02
N ASP A 164 -3.77 9.58 -2.24
CA ASP A 164 -4.00 9.60 -0.80
C ASP A 164 -3.00 10.52 -0.08
N LEU A 165 -1.71 10.43 -0.42
CA LEU A 165 -0.67 11.26 0.21
C LEU A 165 -0.85 12.75 -0.11
N VAL A 166 -1.29 13.09 -1.32
CA VAL A 166 -1.64 14.48 -1.68
C VAL A 166 -2.78 14.99 -0.79
N LEU A 167 -3.84 14.20 -0.64
CA LEU A 167 -5.00 14.56 0.20
C LEU A 167 -4.62 14.66 1.68
N LEU A 168 -3.87 13.70 2.22
CA LEU A 168 -3.38 13.72 3.60
C LEU A 168 -2.47 14.93 3.85
N TYR A 169 -1.62 15.30 2.90
CA TYR A 169 -0.78 16.49 3.01
C TYR A 169 -1.59 17.79 3.02
N GLN A 170 -2.63 17.88 2.20
CA GLN A 170 -3.57 19.01 2.20
C GLN A 170 -4.33 19.09 3.53
N ALA A 171 -4.86 17.96 4.02
CA ALA A 171 -5.52 17.89 5.32
C ALA A 171 -4.58 18.32 6.46
N ALA A 172 -3.34 17.84 6.48
CA ALA A 172 -2.34 18.22 7.48
C ALA A 172 -1.99 19.72 7.45
N LYS A 173 -2.02 20.38 6.29
CA LYS A 173 -1.87 21.84 6.19
C LYS A 173 -3.03 22.58 6.86
N LEU A 174 -4.26 22.13 6.64
CA LEU A 174 -5.45 22.72 7.25
C LEU A 174 -5.45 22.55 8.77
N VAL A 175 -5.11 21.36 9.26
CA VAL A 175 -5.02 21.07 10.71
C VAL A 175 -3.94 21.92 11.38
N ARG A 176 -2.75 22.05 10.77
CA ARG A 176 -1.69 22.94 11.28
C ARG A 176 -2.13 24.40 11.40
N GLY A 177 -2.95 24.88 10.47
CA GLY A 177 -3.54 26.22 10.57
C GLY A 177 -4.45 26.39 11.78
N ARG A 178 -5.19 25.34 12.17
CA ARG A 178 -6.11 25.34 13.32
C ARG A 178 -5.41 25.12 14.66
N VAL A 179 -4.41 24.23 14.72
CA VAL A 179 -3.63 24.00 15.95
C VAL A 179 -2.83 25.24 16.34
N ARG A 180 -2.30 26.01 15.38
CA ARG A 180 -1.65 27.31 15.65
C ARG A 180 -2.60 28.38 16.16
N ALA A 181 -3.89 28.29 15.83
CA ALA A 181 -4.91 29.20 16.32
C ALA A 181 -5.42 28.81 17.73
N ALA A 182 -5.24 27.56 18.13
CA ALA A 182 -5.69 27.01 19.41
C ALA A 182 -4.56 26.84 20.45
N ASP A 183 -3.34 27.31 20.16
CA ASP A 183 -2.20 27.32 21.08
C ASP A 183 -2.01 28.73 21.69
N PRO A 184 -2.61 29.03 22.87
CA PRO A 184 -2.33 30.27 23.58
C PRO A 184 -0.94 30.28 24.27
N ALA A 185 -0.17 29.20 24.19
CA ALA A 185 1.06 29.00 24.94
C ALA A 185 2.25 28.53 24.07
N GLY A 186 2.37 29.01 22.83
CA GLY A 186 3.65 29.08 22.09
C GLY A 186 4.52 27.82 22.13
N ALA A 187 3.96 26.62 21.98
CA ALA A 187 4.74 25.40 21.83
C ALA A 187 5.32 25.35 20.41
N ARG A 188 6.42 26.09 20.20
CA ARG A 188 7.25 25.96 18.99
C ARG A 188 7.66 24.49 18.84
N LEU A 189 7.16 23.83 17.80
CA LEU A 189 7.92 22.74 17.19
C LEU A 189 9.29 23.33 16.82
N PRO A 190 10.40 22.80 17.35
CA PRO A 190 11.71 23.32 17.03
C PRO A 190 11.92 23.26 15.50
N PRO A 191 12.51 24.30 14.90
CA PRO A 191 12.88 24.24 13.49
C PRO A 191 13.90 23.12 13.30
N GLY A 192 13.51 22.10 12.54
CA GLY A 192 14.23 20.83 12.43
C GLY A 192 13.50 19.75 13.20
N GLY A 193 12.88 18.81 12.46
CA GLY A 193 12.28 17.61 13.07
C GLY A 193 13.29 16.86 13.94
N PRO A 194 12.83 15.90 14.77
CA PRO A 194 13.70 15.19 15.70
C PRO A 194 14.94 14.66 14.97
N GLN A 195 16.11 15.02 15.48
CA GLN A 195 17.34 14.51 14.92
C GLN A 195 17.37 12.99 15.17
N ARG A 196 18.13 12.26 14.37
CA ARG A 196 18.19 10.80 14.50
C ARG A 196 18.58 10.31 15.89
N ALA A 197 19.36 11.12 16.61
CA ALA A 197 19.74 10.89 17.99
C ALA A 197 18.56 10.97 18.97
N ASP A 198 17.49 11.70 18.62
CA ASP A 198 16.34 11.97 19.49
C ASP A 198 15.25 10.89 19.39
N LEU A 199 15.35 9.99 18.40
CA LEU A 199 14.40 8.88 18.25
C LEU A 199 14.64 7.78 19.30
N PRO A 200 13.60 7.00 19.70
CA PRO A 200 13.76 5.82 20.55
C PRO A 200 14.75 4.81 19.96
N PRO A 201 15.49 4.04 20.78
CA PRO A 201 16.53 3.11 20.30
C PRO A 201 16.07 2.15 19.19
N GLN A 202 14.80 1.73 19.26
CA GLN A 202 14.11 0.90 18.27
C GLN A 202 14.13 1.51 16.84
N LEU A 203 13.97 2.84 16.76
CA LEU A 203 13.82 3.62 15.52
C LEU A 203 15.13 4.30 15.07
N ARG A 204 16.17 4.30 15.91
CA ARG A 204 17.52 4.75 15.54
C ARG A 204 18.20 3.78 14.57
N ARG A 205 17.84 2.50 14.63
CA ARG A 205 18.37 1.49 13.71
C ARG A 205 17.80 1.77 12.32
N ARG A 206 18.67 1.99 11.33
CA ARG A 206 18.26 1.83 9.93
C ARG A 206 17.67 0.41 9.85
N PRO A 207 16.47 0.21 9.26
CA PRO A 207 16.16 -1.12 8.76
C PRO A 207 17.35 -1.49 7.90
N ALA A 208 18.00 -2.60 8.21
CA ALA A 208 19.10 -3.08 7.39
C ALA A 208 18.56 -3.04 5.97
N ARG A 209 19.20 -2.26 5.08
CA ARG A 209 19.06 -2.53 3.65
C ARG A 209 19.79 -3.85 3.45
N ALA A 210 19.15 -4.93 3.90
CA ALA A 210 19.38 -6.23 3.33
C ALA A 210 18.96 -6.05 1.87
N ARG A 211 19.94 -5.81 0.99
CA ARG A 211 19.88 -6.50 -0.30
C ARG A 211 19.89 -7.97 0.08
N ALA A 212 18.71 -8.51 0.39
CA ALA A 212 18.54 -9.92 0.59
C ALA A 212 18.89 -10.54 -0.76
N GLU A 213 20.06 -11.18 -0.84
CA GLU A 213 20.43 -11.97 -1.99
C GLU A 213 19.26 -12.93 -2.28
N GLY A 214 18.74 -12.89 -3.51
CA GLY A 214 17.58 -13.70 -3.90
C GLY A 214 16.21 -13.02 -3.81
N VAL A 215 16.09 -11.73 -3.48
CA VAL A 215 14.81 -11.01 -3.64
C VAL A 215 14.73 -10.34 -5.01
N LEU A 216 13.74 -10.73 -5.81
CA LEU A 216 13.37 -10.07 -7.06
C LEU A 216 12.21 -9.12 -6.78
N ASP A 217 12.49 -7.82 -6.73
CA ASP A 217 11.45 -6.78 -6.70
C ASP A 217 11.09 -6.43 -8.13
N VAL A 218 9.88 -6.82 -8.56
CA VAL A 218 9.43 -6.68 -9.94
C VAL A 218 9.42 -5.20 -10.36
N HIS A 219 9.05 -4.30 -9.45
CA HIS A 219 8.92 -2.88 -9.73
C HIS A 219 10.28 -2.15 -9.73
N ALA A 220 11.25 -2.65 -8.95
CA ALA A 220 12.60 -2.08 -8.90
C ALA A 220 13.59 -2.74 -9.87
N TYR A 221 13.17 -3.73 -10.68
CA TYR A 221 14.06 -4.44 -11.60
C TYR A 221 14.34 -3.58 -12.84
N PRO A 222 15.60 -3.19 -13.13
CA PRO A 222 15.90 -2.38 -14.30
C PRO A 222 15.50 -3.10 -15.60
N ARG A 223 14.80 -2.40 -16.51
CA ARG A 223 14.40 -2.94 -17.84
C ARG A 223 15.57 -3.52 -18.66
N ALA A 224 16.82 -3.13 -18.36
CA ALA A 224 18.03 -3.69 -18.98
C ALA A 224 18.33 -5.12 -18.52
N ASP A 225 18.08 -5.44 -17.25
CA ASP A 225 18.33 -6.77 -16.67
C ASP A 225 17.22 -7.77 -17.04
N ALA A 226 15.97 -7.29 -17.20
CA ALA A 226 14.86 -8.07 -17.76
C ALA A 226 15.18 -8.53 -19.20
N ARG A 227 15.80 -7.67 -20.02
CA ARG A 227 16.29 -8.03 -21.36
C ARG A 227 17.41 -9.07 -21.31
N MET A 228 18.24 -9.07 -20.27
CA MET A 228 19.32 -10.05 -20.11
C MET A 228 18.76 -11.45 -19.74
N ALA A 229 17.78 -11.50 -18.83
CA ALA A 229 17.04 -12.73 -18.52
C ALA A 229 16.31 -13.27 -19.75
N ALA A 230 15.63 -12.40 -20.51
CA ALA A 230 14.97 -12.76 -21.76
C ALA A 230 15.96 -13.23 -22.86
N ARG A 231 17.17 -12.65 -22.94
CA ARG A 231 18.25 -13.08 -23.85
C ARG A 231 18.79 -14.47 -23.49
N HIS A 232 18.92 -14.78 -22.20
CA HIS A 232 19.30 -16.13 -21.76
C HIS A 232 18.21 -17.17 -22.08
N ALA A 233 16.92 -16.81 -21.93
CA ALA A 233 15.81 -17.65 -22.36
C ALA A 233 15.77 -17.85 -23.89
N ALA A 234 16.05 -16.80 -24.68
CA ALA A 234 16.08 -16.87 -26.14
C ALA A 234 17.24 -17.74 -26.69
N ARG A 235 18.40 -17.79 -26.00
CA ARG A 235 19.54 -18.64 -26.38
C ARG A 235 19.22 -20.14 -26.34
N ARG A 236 18.21 -20.59 -25.57
CA ARG A 236 17.74 -21.99 -25.58
C ARG A 236 17.04 -22.39 -26.90
N ARG A 237 16.58 -21.44 -27.72
CA ARG A 237 16.01 -21.76 -29.05
C ARG A 237 17.05 -22.22 -30.08
N GLY A 238 18.34 -21.95 -29.85
CA GLY A 238 19.42 -22.30 -30.79
C GLY A 238 20.07 -23.67 -30.56
N HIS A 239 19.68 -24.44 -29.53
CA HIS A 239 20.33 -25.70 -29.16
C HIS A 239 19.39 -26.93 -29.08
N ALA A 240 18.12 -26.77 -29.41
CA ALA A 240 17.27 -27.92 -29.72
C ALA A 240 17.61 -28.44 -31.13
N ARG A 241 18.67 -29.24 -31.25
CA ARG A 241 18.89 -30.07 -32.45
C ARG A 241 17.74 -31.08 -32.56
N PRO A 242 17.08 -31.23 -33.72
CA PRO A 242 16.20 -32.37 -33.92
C PRO A 242 17.06 -33.63 -33.93
N HIS A 243 16.85 -34.52 -32.96
CA HIS A 243 17.40 -35.87 -33.01
C HIS A 243 16.76 -36.58 -34.19
N ALA A 244 17.55 -36.78 -35.25
CA ALA A 244 17.26 -37.73 -36.31
C ALA A 244 17.08 -39.12 -35.70
N ARG A 245 15.90 -39.72 -35.89
CA ARG A 245 15.71 -41.16 -35.80
C ARG A 245 15.61 -41.69 -37.22
N GLY A 246 16.70 -42.30 -37.70
CA GLY A 246 16.65 -43.32 -38.72
C GLY A 246 16.73 -44.68 -38.04
N ALA A 247 15.87 -45.62 -38.45
CA ALA A 247 16.14 -47.05 -38.45
C ALA A 247 15.01 -47.77 -39.21
N ALA A 248 15.45 -48.50 -40.25
CA ALA A 248 14.84 -49.65 -40.94
C ALA A 248 13.50 -49.47 -41.65
#